data_AF-Q3AA96-F1
#
_entry.id   AF-Q3AA96-F1
#
_cell.length_a   1.000
_cell.length_b   1.000
_cell.length_c   1.000
_cell.angle_alpha   90.00
_cell.angle_beta   90.00
_cell.angle_gamma   90.00
#
_symmetry.space_group_name_H-M   'P 1'
#
loop_
_entity.id
_entity.type
_entity.pdbx_description
1 polymer ?
#
loop_
_entity_poly.entity_id
_entity_poly.type
_entity_poly.pdbx_seq_one_letter_code
_entity_poly.pdbx_strand_id
1 'polypeptide(L)'
;MRVKLISFLGTNKYIPCRYKFEEEISSPSYFIQMALVELLTKKFSYEIEAVIFTTDEAFEKNWLKGEGYPGLVEVFNEYQQRNPKFKFRNVMVPSGLFENEIIKIFSKIYNEVEENDNLVFDLTHSFRSLPFLTGIILNYTRLLKNVNILGVYYGAFEVLGPVREVEEKYPDVNDRVAPVISLNYFLEISDWVLAADSFLNSGNAGRIAALAQKGFKSIESPEVKRNNNLLQKIAREINKFSLSIATCRALDLAGETRTIEANGQRVILNHKPGIVESLKEMLENAAYDEIPELKPFYPIINKIKENFKNFTEDVVENINHITAWCLEHDLVMQGYTFLRENIITALCLLNGFDEKDQNSRELQGKIATTIALEIPEDKWNDEVKQYRDFVYKILSEEALVKAYKLLNKVSIFRNELAHCQYTGKDISAEKFKNRLSEHLKEFVNFYQKNKLNSYKK
;
A
#
# COMPACT_ATOMS: atom_id res chain seq x y z
N MET A 1 27.04 2.86 13.67
CA MET A 1 26.11 3.65 12.82
C MET A 1 25.74 4.91 13.58
N ARG A 2 25.81 6.09 12.95
CA ARG A 2 25.42 7.35 13.60
C ARG A 2 23.90 7.48 13.61
N VAL A 3 23.34 7.85 14.76
CA VAL A 3 21.89 7.96 14.99
C VAL A 3 21.61 9.27 15.70
N LYS A 4 20.62 10.03 15.22
CA LYS A 4 20.16 11.26 15.84
C LYS A 4 18.96 10.96 16.74
N LEU A 5 19.11 11.18 18.05
CA LEU A 5 18.02 11.08 19.02
C LEU A 5 17.32 12.43 19.10
N ILE A 6 16.06 12.48 18.69
CA ILE A 6 15.19 13.65 18.77
C ILE A 6 14.32 13.50 20.02
N SER A 7 14.48 14.40 21.00
CA SER A 7 13.74 14.35 22.26
C SER A 7 13.37 15.74 22.77
N PHE A 8 12.30 15.82 23.54
CA PHE A 8 11.88 17.02 24.27
C PHE A 8 12.20 16.87 25.75
N LEU A 9 12.52 17.98 26.41
CA LEU A 9 12.66 18.03 27.86
C LEU A 9 11.41 18.64 28.49
N GLY A 10 10.90 18.02 29.55
CA GLY A 10 9.75 18.51 30.30
C GLY A 10 10.15 19.52 31.38
N THR A 11 9.13 20.04 32.09
CA THR A 11 9.30 21.04 33.17
C THR A 11 9.04 20.49 34.57
N ASN A 12 8.58 19.23 34.67
CA ASN A 12 8.32 18.57 35.94
C ASN A 12 9.63 18.35 36.73
N LYS A 13 9.51 18.27 38.06
CA LYS A 13 10.57 17.77 38.92
C LYS A 13 10.79 16.28 38.66
N TYR A 14 12.02 15.89 38.38
CA TYR A 14 12.39 14.51 38.10
C TYR A 14 12.87 13.78 39.33
N ILE A 15 12.60 12.48 39.35
CA ILE A 15 13.06 11.53 40.37
C ILE A 15 13.89 10.48 39.65
N PRO A 16 15.04 10.07 40.20
CA PRO A 16 15.88 9.11 39.53
C PRO A 16 15.16 7.76 39.48
N CYS A 17 15.22 7.11 38.33
CA CYS A 17 14.69 5.78 38.10
C CYS A 17 15.56 5.04 37.08
N ARG A 18 15.29 3.75 36.88
CA ARG A 18 15.92 2.94 35.85
C ARG A 18 14.90 2.67 34.77
N TYR A 19 15.33 2.75 33.52
CA TYR A 19 14.49 2.43 32.38
C TYR A 19 14.86 1.06 31.82
N LYS A 20 13.85 0.22 31.59
CA LYS A 20 14.01 -1.12 31.02
C LYS A 20 13.50 -1.14 29.58
N PHE A 21 14.37 -1.50 28.63
CA PHE A 21 13.98 -1.75 27.24
C PHE A 21 14.33 -3.18 26.87
N GLU A 22 13.30 -4.03 26.73
CA GLU A 22 13.47 -5.48 26.59
C GLU A 22 14.32 -6.04 27.74
N GLU A 23 15.45 -6.70 27.45
CA GLU A 23 16.36 -7.25 28.47
C GLU A 23 17.37 -6.21 29.02
N GLU A 24 17.48 -5.04 28.40
CA GLU A 24 18.45 -4.02 28.80
C GLU A 24 17.87 -3.08 29.86
N ILE A 25 18.70 -2.70 30.84
CA ILE A 25 18.32 -1.77 31.90
C ILE A 25 19.36 -0.64 31.98
N SER A 26 18.89 0.60 32.06
CA SER A 26 19.75 1.77 32.21
C SER A 26 20.37 1.84 33.61
N SER A 27 21.41 2.66 33.74
CA SER A 27 21.82 3.20 35.04
C SER A 27 20.68 4.06 35.62
N PRO A 28 20.61 4.24 36.96
CA PRO A 28 19.73 5.23 37.56
C PRO A 28 19.94 6.62 36.94
N SER A 29 18.86 7.23 36.47
CA SER A 29 18.89 8.56 35.86
C SER A 29 17.63 9.34 36.14
N TYR A 30 17.78 10.65 36.25
CA TYR A 30 16.66 11.61 36.27
C TYR A 30 16.03 11.79 34.89
N PHE A 31 16.76 11.44 33.83
CA PHE A 31 16.42 11.80 32.46
C PHE A 31 16.29 10.56 31.59
N ILE A 32 15.09 10.35 31.05
CA ILE A 32 14.84 9.32 30.02
C ILE A 32 15.76 9.49 28.82
N GLN A 33 16.14 10.72 28.46
CA GLN A 33 17.04 11.00 27.34
C GLN A 33 18.40 10.34 27.54
N MET A 34 18.95 10.43 28.74
CA MET A 34 20.20 9.73 29.09
C MET A 34 19.99 8.23 29.13
N ALA A 35 18.88 7.76 29.72
CA ALA A 35 18.59 6.33 29.75
C ALA A 35 18.45 5.73 28.33
N LEU A 36 17.79 6.41 27.40
CA LEU A 36 17.69 6.02 26.00
C LEU A 36 19.06 6.02 25.31
N VAL A 37 19.90 7.04 25.55
CA VAL A 37 21.28 7.05 25.03
C VAL A 37 22.02 5.80 25.49
N GLU A 38 21.96 5.43 26.77
CA GLU A 38 22.60 4.22 27.28
C GLU A 38 22.01 2.94 26.66
N LEU A 39 20.69 2.79 26.69
CA LEU A 39 19.99 1.59 26.21
C LEU A 39 20.24 1.33 24.72
N LEU A 40 20.13 2.37 23.90
CA LEU A 40 20.34 2.27 22.45
C LEU A 40 21.81 2.03 22.09
N THR A 41 22.74 2.63 22.84
CA THR A 41 24.18 2.37 22.67
C THR A 41 24.52 0.93 23.05
N LYS A 42 24.03 0.44 24.19
CA LYS A 42 24.27 -0.94 24.66
C LYS A 42 23.70 -1.97 23.70
N LYS A 43 22.42 -1.84 23.35
CA LYS A 43 21.68 -2.83 22.56
C LYS A 43 22.11 -2.88 21.09
N PHE A 44 22.34 -1.71 20.49
CA PHE A 44 22.53 -1.60 19.04
C PHE A 44 23.89 -1.05 18.61
N SER A 45 24.77 -0.72 19.56
CA SER A 45 26.09 -0.11 19.27
C SER A 45 25.99 1.16 18.42
N TYR A 46 24.94 1.96 18.66
CA TYR A 46 24.74 3.23 17.97
C TYR A 46 25.70 4.31 18.48
N GLU A 47 26.17 5.15 17.55
CA GLU A 47 26.88 6.38 17.87
C GLU A 47 25.86 7.51 17.89
N ILE A 48 25.48 7.96 19.09
CA ILE A 48 24.31 8.82 19.26
C ILE A 48 24.68 10.30 19.24
N GLU A 49 23.89 11.06 18.51
CA GLU A 49 23.80 12.51 18.58
C GLU A 49 22.44 12.91 19.15
N ALA A 50 22.40 13.45 20.37
CA ALA A 50 21.17 13.88 21.00
C ALA A 50 20.83 15.35 20.65
N VAL A 51 19.67 15.57 20.05
CA VAL A 51 19.11 16.90 19.81
C VAL A 51 17.93 17.08 20.75
N ILE A 52 18.14 17.88 21.79
CA ILE A 52 17.16 18.08 22.86
C ILE A 52 16.45 19.41 22.66
N PHE A 53 15.14 19.35 22.50
CA PHE A 53 14.28 20.51 22.33
C PHE A 53 13.73 20.97 23.68
N THR A 54 13.85 22.26 23.98
CA THR A 54 13.41 22.83 25.27
C THR A 54 12.66 24.14 25.09
N THR A 55 11.64 24.36 25.91
CA THR A 55 11.14 25.71 26.18
C THR A 55 12.10 26.46 27.08
N ASP A 56 11.91 27.77 27.23
CA ASP A 56 12.65 28.59 28.20
C ASP A 56 12.54 27.97 29.61
N GLU A 57 11.34 27.58 30.03
CA GLU A 57 11.12 26.96 31.34
C GLU A 57 11.82 25.60 31.50
N ALA A 58 11.76 24.72 30.49
CA ALA A 58 12.42 23.41 30.55
C ALA A 58 13.94 23.55 30.51
N PHE A 59 14.44 24.57 29.79
CA PHE A 59 15.85 24.90 29.74
C PHE A 59 16.37 25.29 31.13
N GLU A 60 15.67 26.17 31.83
CA GLU A 60 16.05 26.58 33.18
C GLU A 60 15.93 25.44 34.19
N LYS A 61 14.78 24.76 34.22
CA LYS A 61 14.45 23.79 35.28
C LYS A 61 15.12 22.43 35.15
N ASN A 62 15.49 22.01 33.94
CA ASN A 62 15.93 20.63 33.71
C ASN A 62 17.15 20.53 32.79
N TRP A 63 17.36 21.47 31.87
CA TRP A 63 18.58 21.45 31.04
C TRP A 63 19.79 21.95 31.82
N LEU A 64 19.70 23.15 32.42
CA LEU A 64 20.79 23.77 33.17
C LEU A 64 20.96 23.16 34.56
N LYS A 65 19.87 23.12 35.35
CA LYS A 65 19.92 22.61 36.72
C LYS A 65 18.53 22.21 37.22
N GLY A 66 18.43 21.00 37.76
CA GLY A 66 17.24 20.49 38.42
C GLY A 66 17.01 21.04 39.82
N GLU A 67 15.79 20.85 40.33
CA GLU A 67 15.46 21.12 41.72
C GLU A 67 16.04 20.03 42.64
N GLY A 68 17.32 20.18 43.00
CA GLY A 68 18.05 19.23 43.86
C GLY A 68 18.81 18.13 43.10
N TYR A 69 18.95 18.25 41.79
CA TYR A 69 19.69 17.31 40.93
C TYR A 69 20.42 18.04 39.79
N PRO A 70 21.47 17.44 39.19
CA PRO A 70 22.19 18.06 38.06
C PRO A 70 21.28 18.24 36.84
N GLY A 71 21.56 19.27 36.04
CA GLY A 71 20.88 19.45 34.75
C GLY A 71 21.29 18.41 33.72
N LEU A 72 20.47 18.18 32.70
CA LEU A 72 20.78 17.23 31.62
C LEU A 72 22.10 17.56 30.91
N VAL A 73 22.45 18.85 30.79
CA VAL A 73 23.72 19.28 30.18
C VAL A 73 24.94 18.73 30.91
N GLU A 74 24.88 18.70 32.25
CA GLU A 74 25.96 18.20 33.10
C GLU A 74 26.10 16.69 32.95
N VAL A 75 24.97 15.97 33.04
CA VAL A 75 24.90 14.51 32.85
C VAL A 75 25.45 14.10 31.48
N PHE A 76 25.08 14.82 30.43
CA PHE A 76 25.57 14.57 29.07
C PHE A 76 27.05 14.89 28.88
N ASN A 77 27.57 15.94 29.50
CA ASN A 77 29.01 16.24 29.50
C ASN A 77 29.82 15.12 30.16
N GLU A 78 29.40 14.63 31.32
CA GLU A 78 30.04 13.51 32.01
C GLU A 78 30.01 12.21 31.20
N TYR A 79 28.89 11.96 30.50
CA TYR A 79 28.79 10.81 29.60
C TYR A 79 29.71 10.97 28.38
N GLN A 80 29.77 12.16 27.79
CA GLN A 80 30.62 12.47 26.63
C GLN A 80 32.11 12.31 26.93
N GLN A 81 32.57 12.66 28.14
CA GLN A 81 33.96 12.45 28.56
C GLN A 81 34.37 10.98 28.50
N ARG A 82 33.45 10.08 28.84
CA ARG A 82 33.65 8.62 28.79
C ARG A 82 33.36 8.04 27.39
N ASN A 83 32.56 8.75 26.59
CA ASN A 83 32.11 8.32 25.26
C ASN A 83 32.31 9.46 24.25
N PRO A 84 33.55 9.69 23.74
CA PRO A 84 33.86 10.88 22.93
C PRO A 84 33.07 11.02 21.62
N LYS A 85 32.52 9.90 21.12
CA LYS A 85 31.67 9.84 19.93
C LYS A 85 30.24 10.33 20.18
N PHE A 86 29.78 10.31 21.43
CA PHE A 86 28.49 10.89 21.78
C PHE A 86 28.54 12.40 21.57
N LYS A 87 27.54 12.93 20.88
CA LYS A 87 27.36 14.38 20.66
C LYS A 87 25.99 14.78 21.17
N PHE A 88 25.87 16.01 21.60
CA PHE A 88 24.56 16.53 21.98
C PHE A 88 24.50 18.04 21.77
N ARG A 89 23.29 18.55 21.59
CA ARG A 89 22.99 19.98 21.61
C ARG A 89 21.57 20.23 22.08
N ASN A 90 21.34 21.48 22.47
CA ASN A 90 20.03 22.00 22.79
C ASN A 90 19.48 22.86 21.64
N VAL A 91 18.17 22.80 21.43
CA VAL A 91 17.44 23.65 20.48
C VAL A 91 16.23 24.27 21.18
N MET A 92 16.23 25.59 21.30
CA MET A 92 15.11 26.33 21.90
C MET A 92 13.86 26.29 21.00
N VAL A 93 12.71 26.02 21.61
CA VAL A 93 11.38 25.99 20.99
C VAL A 93 10.36 26.74 21.83
N PRO A 94 9.29 27.30 21.23
CA PRO A 94 8.20 27.89 22.00
C PRO A 94 7.41 26.83 22.77
N SER A 95 6.51 27.26 23.66
CA SER A 95 5.68 26.38 24.51
C SER A 95 4.62 25.57 23.74
N GLY A 96 4.28 25.98 22.52
CA GLY A 96 3.35 25.24 21.67
C GLY A 96 1.89 25.36 22.12
N LEU A 97 1.56 26.44 22.83
CA LEU A 97 0.21 26.71 23.33
C LEU A 97 -0.71 27.26 22.23
N PHE A 98 -0.12 27.82 21.18
CA PHE A 98 -0.82 28.40 20.03
C PHE A 98 -0.36 27.76 18.72
N GLU A 99 -1.23 27.78 17.69
CA GLU A 99 -0.96 27.14 16.40
C GLU A 99 0.34 27.64 15.73
N ASN A 100 0.58 28.96 15.75
CA ASN A 100 1.80 29.56 15.22
C ASN A 100 3.07 29.07 15.92
N GLU A 101 2.98 28.74 17.21
CA GLU A 101 4.09 28.14 17.96
C GLU A 101 4.31 26.68 17.58
N ILE A 102 3.23 25.90 17.38
CA ILE A 102 3.31 24.52 16.90
C ILE A 102 4.00 24.47 15.52
N ILE A 103 3.66 25.39 14.61
CA ILE A 103 4.33 25.52 13.29
C ILE A 103 5.82 25.85 13.44
N LYS A 104 6.18 26.70 14.40
CA LYS A 104 7.60 26.98 14.71
C LYS A 104 8.32 25.76 15.25
N ILE A 105 7.68 24.98 16.15
CA ILE A 105 8.25 23.71 16.65
C ILE A 105 8.49 22.75 15.49
N PHE A 106 7.51 22.57 14.60
CA PHE A 106 7.66 21.75 13.39
C PHE A 106 8.88 22.17 12.58
N SER A 107 9.01 23.47 12.30
CA SER A 107 10.10 24.02 11.49
C SER A 107 11.46 23.80 12.16
N LYS A 108 11.53 23.97 13.48
CA LYS A 108 12.74 23.71 14.27
C LYS A 108 13.17 22.26 14.20
N ILE A 109 12.26 21.30 14.42
CA ILE A 109 12.60 19.87 14.30
C ILE A 109 13.02 19.54 12.87
N TYR A 110 12.26 19.99 11.87
CA TYR A 110 12.56 19.70 10.47
C TYR A 110 13.95 20.19 10.06
N ASN A 111 14.38 21.37 10.52
CA ASN A 111 15.69 21.93 10.20
C ASN A 111 16.85 21.18 10.85
N GLU A 112 16.62 20.48 11.97
CA GLU A 112 17.64 19.67 12.64
C GLU A 112 17.81 18.28 12.01
N VAL A 113 16.88 17.87 11.15
CA VAL A 113 16.93 16.61 10.42
C VAL A 113 17.63 16.82 9.08
N GLU A 114 18.62 16.00 8.75
CA GLU A 114 19.37 16.04 7.49
C GLU A 114 18.92 14.93 6.53
N GLU A 115 19.35 15.02 5.28
CA GLU A 115 19.05 13.99 4.28
C GLU A 115 19.73 12.67 4.62
N ASN A 116 19.01 11.55 4.50
CA ASN A 116 19.47 10.20 4.80
C ASN A 116 19.83 9.96 6.29
N ASP A 117 19.39 10.84 7.19
CA ASP A 117 19.59 10.67 8.63
C ASP A 117 18.96 9.36 9.14
N ASN A 118 19.62 8.74 10.12
CA ASN A 118 19.02 7.69 10.93
C ASN A 118 18.48 8.31 12.22
N LEU A 119 17.17 8.26 12.42
CA LEU A 119 16.50 8.96 13.51
C LEU A 119 15.91 8.00 14.53
N VAL A 120 16.01 8.39 15.80
CA VAL A 120 15.21 7.85 16.90
C VAL A 120 14.44 8.98 17.54
N PHE A 121 13.16 8.77 17.82
CA PHE A 121 12.32 9.75 18.49
C PHE A 121 11.94 9.29 19.89
N ASP A 122 11.99 10.23 20.84
CA ASP A 122 11.50 10.07 22.20
C ASP A 122 10.23 10.91 22.38
N LEU A 123 9.13 10.24 22.73
CA LEU A 123 7.82 10.86 22.98
C LEU A 123 7.48 11.02 24.46
N THR A 124 8.44 10.77 25.36
CA THR A 124 8.18 10.75 26.82
C THR A 124 7.72 12.11 27.37
N HIS A 125 8.40 13.19 26.98
CA HIS A 125 8.11 14.53 27.49
C HIS A 125 7.51 15.47 26.44
N SER A 126 6.67 14.93 25.56
CA SER A 126 6.00 15.69 24.51
C SER A 126 4.85 16.57 25.06
N PHE A 127 4.69 17.81 24.56
CA PHE A 127 3.46 18.60 24.75
C PHE A 127 2.23 17.78 24.32
N ARG A 128 1.03 18.09 24.84
CA ARG A 128 -0.19 17.32 24.53
C ARG A 128 -0.49 17.17 23.02
N SER A 129 -0.08 18.13 22.20
CA SER A 129 -0.23 18.11 20.73
C SER A 129 0.95 17.47 19.98
N LEU A 130 2.09 17.25 20.64
CA LEU A 130 3.33 16.81 19.99
C LEU A 130 3.36 15.35 19.55
N PRO A 131 2.71 14.37 20.21
CA PRO A 131 2.63 13.01 19.66
C PRO A 131 2.03 13.01 18.25
N PHE A 132 0.97 13.82 18.03
CA PHE A 132 0.38 14.00 16.72
C PHE A 132 1.33 14.71 15.74
N LEU A 133 1.97 15.81 16.18
CA LEU A 133 2.94 16.53 15.36
C LEU A 133 4.11 15.64 14.94
N THR A 134 4.60 14.78 15.84
CA THR A 134 5.71 13.88 15.57
C THR A 134 5.35 12.88 14.48
N GLY A 135 4.13 12.31 14.51
CA GLY A 135 3.63 11.47 13.42
C GLY A 135 3.68 12.17 12.05
N ILE A 136 3.30 13.45 11.99
CA ILE A 136 3.38 14.25 10.76
C ILE A 136 4.84 14.46 10.33
N ILE A 137 5.71 14.88 11.25
CA ILE A 137 7.13 15.14 10.96
C ILE A 137 7.85 13.89 10.47
N LEU A 138 7.57 12.73 11.06
CA LEU A 138 8.10 11.44 10.63
C LEU A 138 7.78 11.18 9.16
N ASN A 139 6.50 11.31 8.78
CA ASN A 139 6.09 11.09 7.40
C ASN A 139 6.67 12.16 6.44
N TYR A 140 6.69 13.42 6.87
CA TYR A 140 7.18 14.55 6.08
C TYR A 140 8.69 14.44 5.80
N THR A 141 9.48 14.10 6.81
CA THR A 141 10.94 13.93 6.68
C THR A 141 11.30 12.68 5.90
N ARG A 142 10.56 11.57 6.05
CA ARG A 142 10.74 10.37 5.22
C ARG A 142 10.54 10.69 3.74
N LEU A 143 9.52 11.48 3.42
CA LEU A 143 9.22 11.87 2.04
C LEU A 143 10.27 12.83 1.46
N LEU A 144 10.65 13.88 2.19
CA LEU A 144 11.47 14.96 1.63
C LEU A 144 12.98 14.82 1.85
N LYS A 145 13.39 14.04 2.85
CA LYS A 145 14.79 13.89 3.26
C LYS A 145 15.27 12.44 3.25
N ASN A 146 14.45 11.50 2.79
CA ASN A 146 14.78 10.07 2.73
C ASN A 146 15.35 9.52 4.07
N VAL A 147 14.81 9.99 5.20
CA VAL A 147 15.31 9.58 6.51
C VAL A 147 14.89 8.15 6.84
N ASN A 148 15.74 7.48 7.62
CA ASN A 148 15.47 6.16 8.16
C ASN A 148 15.07 6.27 9.63
N ILE A 149 13.81 5.94 9.95
CA ILE A 149 13.31 5.95 11.32
C ILE A 149 13.65 4.61 11.97
N LEU A 150 14.62 4.59 12.86
CA LEU A 150 15.08 3.39 13.56
C LEU A 150 14.19 3.05 14.75
N GLY A 151 13.59 4.06 15.38
CA GLY A 151 12.60 3.79 16.41
C GLY A 151 11.91 5.01 16.99
N VAL A 152 10.76 4.76 17.60
CA VAL A 152 9.99 5.73 18.39
C VAL A 152 9.76 5.09 19.76
N TYR A 153 10.18 5.78 20.81
CA TYR A 153 10.17 5.24 22.17
C TYR A 153 9.41 6.16 23.12
N TYR A 154 8.81 5.54 24.14
CA TYR A 154 8.12 6.20 25.23
C TYR A 154 8.55 5.59 26.57
N GLY A 155 9.16 6.38 27.45
CA GLY A 155 9.50 5.99 28.81
C GLY A 155 8.29 6.12 29.72
N ALA A 156 7.65 5.01 30.06
CA ALA A 156 6.43 5.02 30.86
C ALA A 156 6.73 5.15 32.36
N PHE A 157 7.24 6.30 32.80
CA PHE A 157 7.53 6.57 34.22
C PHE A 157 6.28 6.44 35.10
N GLU A 158 5.11 6.75 34.53
CA GLU A 158 3.83 6.81 35.23
C GLU A 158 3.42 5.46 35.86
N VAL A 159 4.00 4.34 35.41
CA VAL A 159 3.76 3.02 36.02
C VAL A 159 4.24 2.94 37.47
N LEU A 160 5.21 3.79 37.84
CA LEU A 160 5.72 3.89 39.21
C LEU A 160 4.75 4.64 40.13
N GLY A 161 3.79 5.37 39.55
CA GLY A 161 2.81 6.19 40.26
C GLY A 161 3.14 7.68 40.25
N PRO A 162 2.40 8.50 41.03
CA PRO A 162 2.65 9.94 41.13
C PRO A 162 4.05 10.22 41.67
N VAL A 163 4.77 11.17 41.06
CA VAL A 163 6.14 11.58 41.43
C VAL A 163 6.33 11.68 42.96
N ARG A 164 5.42 12.38 43.65
CA ARG A 164 5.46 12.58 45.11
C ARG A 164 5.42 11.30 45.96
N GLU A 165 4.97 10.19 45.43
CA GLU A 165 4.79 8.91 46.14
C GLU A 165 5.88 7.88 45.77
N VAL A 166 6.64 8.12 44.67
CA VAL A 166 7.61 7.15 44.15
C VAL A 166 8.72 6.86 45.15
N GLU A 167 9.23 7.87 45.85
CA GLU A 167 10.35 7.68 46.78
C GLU A 167 9.95 6.93 48.05
N GLU A 168 8.71 7.10 48.51
CA GLU A 168 8.16 6.36 49.64
C GLU A 168 7.85 4.92 49.25
N LYS A 169 7.23 4.73 48.08
CA LYS A 169 6.84 3.40 47.58
C LYS A 169 8.03 2.54 47.18
N TYR A 170 9.08 3.17 46.65
CA TYR A 170 10.32 2.52 46.20
C TYR A 170 11.53 3.28 46.78
N PRO A 171 11.93 3.01 48.04
CA PRO A 171 13.04 3.71 48.69
C PRO A 171 14.37 3.48 47.95
N ASP A 172 14.64 2.26 47.48
CA ASP A 172 15.80 1.97 46.64
C ASP A 172 15.51 2.37 45.18
N VAL A 173 16.42 3.17 44.61
CA VAL A 173 16.36 3.57 43.20
C VAL A 173 16.43 2.39 42.24
N ASN A 174 17.02 1.27 42.66
CA ASN A 174 17.10 0.05 41.85
C ASN A 174 15.73 -0.63 41.67
N ASP A 175 14.79 -0.40 42.58
CA ASP A 175 13.43 -0.92 42.48
C ASP A 175 12.51 0.00 41.65
N ARG A 176 12.95 1.24 41.36
CA ARG A 176 12.24 2.21 40.50
C ARG A 176 12.45 1.89 39.03
N VAL A 177 11.89 0.80 38.53
CA VAL A 177 12.06 0.36 37.13
C VAL A 177 10.85 0.72 36.27
N ALA A 178 11.01 1.71 35.40
CA ALA A 178 10.00 2.11 34.41
C ALA A 178 10.29 1.46 33.03
N PRO A 179 9.28 0.93 32.31
CA PRO A 179 9.50 0.35 30.99
C PRO A 179 9.65 1.44 29.92
N VAL A 180 10.49 1.17 28.93
CA VAL A 180 10.54 1.89 27.66
C VAL A 180 9.72 1.09 26.66
N ILE A 181 8.66 1.70 26.16
CA ILE A 181 7.77 1.10 25.18
C ILE A 181 8.21 1.53 23.78
N SER A 182 8.43 0.57 22.89
CA SER A 182 8.62 0.82 21.46
C SER A 182 7.28 1.00 20.76
N LEU A 183 7.13 2.08 20.00
CA LEU A 183 5.95 2.38 19.19
C LEU A 183 6.15 2.02 17.72
N ASN A 184 7.24 1.32 17.39
CA ASN A 184 7.61 0.95 16.02
C ASN A 184 6.52 0.15 15.30
N TYR A 185 5.78 -0.67 16.04
CA TYR A 185 4.66 -1.43 15.50
C TYR A 185 3.60 -0.54 14.83
N PHE A 186 3.30 0.64 15.41
CA PHE A 186 2.34 1.57 14.83
C PHE A 186 2.89 2.30 13.60
N LEU A 187 4.21 2.48 13.50
CA LEU A 187 4.84 2.96 12.27
C LEU A 187 4.72 1.93 11.15
N GLU A 188 4.93 0.64 11.46
CA GLU A 188 4.74 -0.43 10.49
C GLU A 188 3.28 -0.50 10.00
N ILE A 189 2.29 -0.37 10.91
CA ILE A 189 0.87 -0.27 10.51
C ILE A 189 0.65 0.95 9.60
N SER A 190 1.20 2.11 9.95
CA SER A 190 1.06 3.32 9.13
C SER A 190 1.63 3.12 7.71
N ASP A 191 2.78 2.46 7.58
CA ASP A 191 3.37 2.13 6.28
C ASP A 191 2.43 1.21 5.47
N TRP A 192 1.81 0.22 6.12
CA TRP A 192 0.84 -0.67 5.50
C TRP A 192 -0.45 0.05 5.06
N VAL A 193 -0.95 1.01 5.85
CA VAL A 193 -2.09 1.85 5.46
C VAL A 193 -1.76 2.61 4.18
N LEU A 194 -0.60 3.26 4.11
CA LEU A 194 -0.16 4.00 2.91
C LEU A 194 0.06 3.09 1.70
N ALA A 195 0.52 1.86 1.91
CA ALA A 195 0.69 0.88 0.84
C ALA A 195 -0.65 0.35 0.33
N ALA A 196 -1.61 0.10 1.22
CA ALA A 196 -2.95 -0.31 0.86
C ALA A 196 -3.71 0.81 0.15
N ASP A 197 -3.63 2.05 0.64
CA ASP A 197 -4.22 3.22 -0.02
C ASP A 197 -3.69 3.39 -1.45
N SER A 198 -2.37 3.27 -1.64
CA SER A 198 -1.74 3.27 -2.97
C SER A 198 -2.37 2.21 -3.88
N PHE A 199 -2.58 0.99 -3.40
CA PHE A 199 -3.19 -0.06 -4.21
C PHE A 199 -4.68 0.18 -4.47
N LEU A 200 -5.45 0.54 -3.45
CA LEU A 200 -6.89 0.74 -3.52
C LEU A 200 -7.30 1.97 -4.36
N ASN A 201 -6.44 2.97 -4.49
CA ASN A 201 -6.74 4.18 -5.26
C ASN A 201 -6.05 4.21 -6.63
N SER A 202 -4.90 3.54 -6.80
CA SER A 202 -4.15 3.59 -8.08
C SER A 202 -3.90 2.23 -8.74
N GLY A 203 -4.26 1.13 -8.09
CA GLY A 203 -3.98 -0.23 -8.57
C GLY A 203 -2.51 -0.63 -8.42
N ASN A 204 -1.64 0.22 -7.86
CA ASN A 204 -0.21 -0.06 -7.68
C ASN A 204 0.07 -0.79 -6.37
N ALA A 205 0.55 -2.03 -6.49
CA ALA A 205 0.86 -2.89 -5.35
C ALA A 205 2.35 -3.01 -5.00
N GLY A 206 3.22 -2.21 -5.62
CA GLY A 206 4.67 -2.29 -5.41
C GLY A 206 5.06 -2.04 -3.94
N ARG A 207 4.37 -1.11 -3.27
CA ARG A 207 4.59 -0.83 -1.83
C ARG A 207 4.18 -1.99 -0.93
N ILE A 208 3.04 -2.65 -1.24
CA ILE A 208 2.57 -3.84 -0.51
C ILE A 208 3.62 -4.95 -0.62
N ALA A 209 4.11 -5.24 -1.83
CA ALA A 209 5.15 -6.26 -2.03
C ALA A 209 6.45 -5.94 -1.28
N ALA A 210 6.89 -4.68 -1.28
CA ALA A 210 8.09 -4.25 -0.57
C ALA A 210 7.95 -4.40 0.96
N LEU A 211 6.79 -4.02 1.52
CA LEU A 211 6.53 -4.16 2.96
C LEU A 211 6.40 -5.63 3.38
N ALA A 212 5.70 -6.45 2.61
CA ALA A 212 5.56 -7.87 2.90
C ALA A 212 6.92 -8.59 2.94
N GLN A 213 7.83 -8.24 2.02
CA GLN A 213 9.20 -8.78 2.03
C GLN A 213 9.97 -8.40 3.30
N LYS A 214 9.80 -7.16 3.79
CA LYS A 214 10.40 -6.72 5.06
C LYS A 214 9.77 -7.43 6.25
N GLY A 215 8.47 -7.73 6.19
CA GLY A 215 7.67 -8.26 7.28
C GLY A 215 7.49 -7.27 8.43
N PHE A 216 6.76 -7.70 9.46
CA PHE A 216 6.70 -6.99 10.74
C PHE A 216 8.01 -7.27 11.50
N LYS A 217 8.94 -6.31 11.52
CA LYS A 217 10.21 -6.45 12.24
C LYS A 217 10.04 -6.16 13.72
N SER A 218 9.05 -5.33 14.06
CA SER A 218 8.77 -4.93 15.44
C SER A 218 8.16 -6.05 16.30
N ILE A 219 7.74 -7.17 15.71
CA ILE A 219 7.11 -8.29 16.43
C ILE A 219 7.96 -9.55 16.30
N GLU A 220 8.54 -10.00 17.41
CA GLU A 220 9.26 -11.26 17.49
C GLU A 220 8.35 -12.41 17.97
N SER A 221 7.47 -12.91 17.10
CA SER A 221 6.62 -14.07 17.39
C SER A 221 6.83 -15.18 16.32
N PRO A 222 7.05 -16.45 16.71
CA PRO A 222 7.11 -17.57 15.76
C PRO A 222 5.85 -17.68 14.88
N GLU A 223 4.69 -17.35 15.44
CA GLU A 223 3.41 -17.34 14.74
C GLU A 223 3.37 -16.22 13.70
N VAL A 224 3.81 -15.02 14.05
CA VAL A 224 3.96 -13.91 13.11
C VAL A 224 4.97 -14.24 12.00
N LYS A 225 6.11 -14.87 12.34
CA LYS A 225 7.11 -15.30 11.34
C LYS A 225 6.54 -16.32 10.34
N ARG A 226 5.75 -17.30 10.79
CA ARG A 226 5.09 -18.27 9.90
C ARG A 226 4.09 -17.57 8.98
N ASN A 227 3.27 -16.69 9.51
CA ASN A 227 2.25 -15.96 8.75
C ASN A 227 2.83 -14.89 7.83
N ASN A 228 4.04 -14.38 8.12
CA ASN A 228 4.77 -13.49 7.23
C ASN A 228 5.05 -14.17 5.87
N ASN A 229 5.26 -15.49 5.82
CA ASN A 229 5.42 -16.20 4.55
C ASN A 229 4.13 -16.18 3.71
N LEU A 230 2.96 -16.36 4.34
CA LEU A 230 1.68 -16.27 3.64
C LEU A 230 1.44 -14.84 3.15
N LEU A 231 1.71 -13.84 4.00
CA LEU A 231 1.59 -12.42 3.66
C LEU A 231 2.49 -12.05 2.48
N GLN A 232 3.73 -12.54 2.47
CA GLN A 232 4.66 -12.37 1.34
C GLN A 232 4.11 -12.99 0.06
N LYS A 233 3.53 -14.19 0.12
CA LYS A 233 2.93 -14.80 -1.07
C LYS A 233 1.74 -13.98 -1.57
N ILE A 234 0.83 -13.57 -0.70
CA ILE A 234 -0.33 -12.73 -1.05
C ILE A 234 0.15 -11.43 -1.69
N ALA A 235 1.08 -10.72 -1.05
CA ALA A 235 1.61 -9.46 -1.56
C ALA A 235 2.31 -9.60 -2.92
N ARG A 236 3.02 -10.71 -3.15
CA ARG A 236 3.61 -11.02 -4.46
C ARG A 236 2.53 -11.24 -5.52
N GLU A 237 1.47 -11.97 -5.21
CA GLU A 237 0.36 -12.19 -6.14
C GLU A 237 -0.43 -10.90 -6.41
N ILE A 238 -0.67 -10.03 -5.42
CA ILE A 238 -1.28 -8.71 -5.62
C ILE A 238 -0.38 -7.86 -6.54
N ASN A 239 0.94 -7.94 -6.36
CA ASN A 239 1.88 -7.24 -7.24
C ASN A 239 1.91 -7.80 -8.66
N LYS A 240 1.78 -9.13 -8.83
CA LYS A 240 1.59 -9.72 -10.16
C LYS A 240 0.29 -9.25 -10.79
N PHE A 241 -0.82 -9.19 -10.05
CA PHE A 241 -2.08 -8.63 -10.53
C PHE A 241 -1.89 -7.20 -11.06
N SER A 242 -1.28 -6.32 -10.25
CA SER A 242 -0.97 -4.94 -10.63
C SER A 242 -0.13 -4.85 -11.92
N LEU A 243 0.92 -5.66 -12.04
CA LEU A 243 1.79 -5.69 -13.22
C LEU A 243 1.06 -6.25 -14.46
N SER A 244 0.25 -7.29 -14.30
CA SER A 244 -0.54 -7.87 -15.38
C SER A 244 -1.61 -6.91 -15.89
N ILE A 245 -2.20 -6.09 -15.02
CA ILE A 245 -3.08 -4.98 -15.43
C ILE A 245 -2.29 -3.94 -16.22
N ALA A 246 -1.17 -3.47 -15.66
CA ALA A 246 -0.33 -2.44 -16.27
C ALA A 246 0.16 -2.84 -17.68
N THR A 247 0.38 -4.15 -17.90
CA THR A 247 0.89 -4.72 -19.16
C THR A 247 -0.18 -5.47 -19.98
N CYS A 248 -1.46 -5.34 -19.64
CA CYS A 248 -2.60 -5.90 -20.37
C CYS A 248 -2.56 -7.43 -20.58
N ARG A 249 -2.13 -8.19 -19.57
CA ARG A 249 -1.99 -9.67 -19.61
C ARG A 249 -3.27 -10.37 -19.17
N ALA A 250 -4.31 -10.32 -20.01
CA ALA A 250 -5.62 -10.92 -19.72
C ALA A 250 -5.55 -12.42 -19.39
N LEU A 251 -4.71 -13.18 -20.10
CA LEU A 251 -4.55 -14.63 -19.87
C LEU A 251 -3.94 -14.95 -18.51
N ASP A 252 -2.97 -14.15 -18.04
CA ASP A 252 -2.36 -14.33 -16.72
C ASP A 252 -3.38 -14.04 -15.60
N LEU A 253 -4.25 -13.06 -15.82
CA LEU A 253 -5.28 -12.65 -14.86
C LEU A 253 -6.40 -13.69 -14.75
N ALA A 254 -6.94 -14.14 -15.88
CA ALA A 254 -8.11 -15.02 -15.94
C ALA A 254 -7.78 -16.52 -15.84
N GLY A 255 -6.53 -16.91 -16.12
CA GLY A 255 -6.14 -18.32 -16.20
C GLY A 255 -6.53 -18.98 -17.51
N GLU A 256 -6.34 -20.30 -17.57
CA GLU A 256 -6.63 -21.09 -18.76
C GLU A 256 -7.35 -22.38 -18.41
N THR A 257 -8.57 -22.55 -18.94
CA THR A 257 -9.31 -23.82 -18.86
C THR A 257 -9.45 -24.41 -20.26
N ARG A 258 -8.91 -25.60 -20.49
CA ARG A 258 -9.12 -26.37 -21.71
C ARG A 258 -10.25 -27.36 -21.50
N THR A 259 -11.29 -27.25 -22.32
CA THR A 259 -12.42 -28.19 -22.30
C THR A 259 -12.60 -28.83 -23.67
N ILE A 260 -13.02 -30.10 -23.69
CA ILE A 260 -13.52 -30.77 -24.89
C ILE A 260 -15.00 -31.13 -24.71
N GLU A 261 -15.72 -31.25 -25.80
CA GLU A 261 -17.03 -31.90 -25.79
C GLU A 261 -16.86 -33.38 -26.10
N ALA A 262 -17.27 -34.24 -25.16
CA ALA A 262 -17.33 -35.67 -25.34
C ALA A 262 -18.72 -36.15 -24.92
N ASN A 263 -19.43 -36.85 -25.80
CA ASN A 263 -20.77 -37.38 -25.54
C ASN A 263 -21.81 -36.33 -25.08
N GLY A 264 -21.74 -35.11 -25.62
CA GLY A 264 -22.63 -34.02 -25.23
C GLY A 264 -22.36 -33.45 -23.83
N GLN A 265 -21.22 -33.79 -23.22
CA GLN A 265 -20.75 -33.24 -21.96
C GLN A 265 -19.45 -32.47 -22.16
N ARG A 266 -19.35 -31.33 -21.49
CA ARG A 266 -18.13 -30.52 -21.45
C ARG A 266 -17.17 -31.09 -20.41
N VAL A 267 -16.06 -31.65 -20.86
CA VAL A 267 -15.03 -32.27 -20.02
C VAL A 267 -13.83 -31.32 -19.91
N ILE A 268 -13.41 -31.00 -18.69
CA ILE A 268 -12.20 -30.20 -18.43
C ILE A 268 -10.98 -31.11 -18.56
N LEU A 269 -10.10 -30.81 -19.52
CA LEU A 269 -8.84 -31.53 -19.73
C LEU A 269 -7.70 -30.98 -18.87
N ASN A 270 -7.65 -29.66 -18.73
CA ASN A 270 -6.63 -28.98 -17.95
C ASN A 270 -7.20 -27.63 -17.46
N HIS A 271 -6.87 -27.27 -16.23
CA HIS A 271 -7.20 -25.97 -15.67
C HIS A 271 -5.95 -25.40 -14.99
N LYS A 272 -5.53 -24.23 -15.45
CA LYS A 272 -4.46 -23.44 -14.87
C LYS A 272 -5.12 -22.20 -14.24
N PRO A 273 -5.13 -22.08 -12.91
CA PRO A 273 -5.77 -20.96 -12.25
C PRO A 273 -5.07 -19.65 -12.63
N GLY A 274 -5.87 -18.60 -12.79
CA GLY A 274 -5.37 -17.25 -12.99
C GLY A 274 -4.85 -16.62 -11.71
N ILE A 275 -4.22 -15.46 -11.82
CA ILE A 275 -3.79 -14.66 -10.65
C ILE A 275 -4.99 -14.36 -9.75
N VAL A 276 -6.15 -14.03 -10.33
CA VAL A 276 -7.32 -13.63 -9.54
C VAL A 276 -7.88 -14.79 -8.72
N GLU A 277 -7.98 -15.97 -9.31
CA GLU A 277 -8.41 -17.19 -8.64
C GLU A 277 -7.44 -17.57 -7.51
N SER A 278 -6.14 -17.56 -7.79
CA SER A 278 -5.09 -17.83 -6.81
C SER A 278 -5.15 -16.84 -5.63
N LEU A 279 -5.34 -15.56 -5.91
CA LEU A 279 -5.48 -14.53 -4.87
C LEU A 279 -6.70 -14.76 -4.00
N LYS A 280 -7.85 -15.09 -4.61
CA LYS A 280 -9.09 -15.34 -3.88
C LYS A 280 -8.93 -16.52 -2.93
N GLU A 281 -8.39 -17.64 -3.40
CA GLU A 281 -8.13 -18.82 -2.57
C GLU A 281 -7.17 -18.48 -1.40
N MET A 282 -6.09 -17.76 -1.68
CA MET A 282 -5.12 -17.38 -0.64
C MET A 282 -5.71 -16.42 0.42
N LEU A 283 -6.60 -15.50 0.02
CA LEU A 283 -7.26 -14.55 0.91
C LEU A 283 -8.44 -15.17 1.68
N GLU A 284 -9.04 -16.24 1.17
CA GLU A 284 -10.07 -17.02 1.86
C GLU A 284 -9.46 -17.94 2.93
N ASN A 285 -8.31 -18.53 2.64
CA ASN A 285 -7.61 -19.44 3.56
C ASN A 285 -6.73 -18.74 4.60
N ALA A 286 -6.66 -17.41 4.60
CA ALA A 286 -5.82 -16.66 5.51
C ALA A 286 -6.52 -16.37 6.85
N ALA A 287 -6.14 -17.10 7.91
CA ALA A 287 -6.63 -16.92 9.29
C ALA A 287 -5.84 -15.85 10.08
N TYR A 288 -5.70 -14.66 9.51
CA TYR A 288 -4.93 -13.57 10.15
C TYR A 288 -5.62 -12.99 11.40
N ASP A 289 -6.93 -13.16 11.51
CA ASP A 289 -7.77 -12.71 12.62
C ASP A 289 -7.54 -13.50 13.92
N GLU A 290 -6.90 -14.67 13.83
CA GLU A 290 -6.54 -15.51 14.98
C GLU A 290 -5.25 -15.04 15.68
N ILE A 291 -4.50 -14.10 15.09
CA ILE A 291 -3.19 -13.63 15.59
C ILE A 291 -3.34 -12.24 16.22
N PRO A 292 -3.28 -12.12 17.56
CA PRO A 292 -3.51 -10.85 18.26
C PRO A 292 -2.64 -9.70 17.75
N GLU A 293 -1.37 -9.98 17.45
CA GLU A 293 -0.38 -9.00 16.98
C GLU A 293 -0.59 -8.56 15.52
N LEU A 294 -1.41 -9.26 14.74
CA LEU A 294 -1.78 -8.86 13.37
C LEU A 294 -3.22 -8.33 13.29
N LYS A 295 -3.96 -8.35 14.39
CA LYS A 295 -5.37 -7.92 14.43
C LYS A 295 -5.59 -6.48 13.91
N PRO A 296 -4.75 -5.48 14.24
CA PRO A 296 -4.87 -4.13 13.65
C PRO A 296 -4.64 -4.08 12.13
N PHE A 297 -3.91 -5.05 11.57
CA PHE A 297 -3.61 -5.15 10.14
C PHE A 297 -4.72 -5.86 9.35
N TYR A 298 -5.48 -6.74 10.00
CA TYR A 298 -6.54 -7.53 9.37
C TYR A 298 -7.60 -6.72 8.60
N PRO A 299 -8.12 -5.57 9.12
CA PRO A 299 -9.05 -4.74 8.36
C PRO A 299 -8.50 -4.26 7.01
N ILE A 300 -7.19 -4.03 6.92
CA ILE A 300 -6.51 -3.61 5.68
C ILE A 300 -6.57 -4.74 4.65
N ILE A 301 -6.25 -5.97 5.07
CA ILE A 301 -6.33 -7.16 4.22
C ILE A 301 -7.77 -7.42 3.76
N ASN A 302 -8.75 -7.27 4.64
CA ASN A 302 -10.15 -7.41 4.28
C ASN A 302 -10.58 -6.38 3.22
N LYS A 303 -10.12 -5.14 3.35
CA LYS A 303 -10.41 -4.11 2.35
C LYS A 303 -9.81 -4.46 0.99
N ILE A 304 -8.62 -5.05 0.95
CA ILE A 304 -8.02 -5.58 -0.28
C ILE A 304 -8.85 -6.75 -0.82
N LYS A 305 -9.26 -7.69 0.04
CA LYS A 305 -10.06 -8.88 -0.32
C LYS A 305 -11.39 -8.53 -0.97
N GLU A 306 -12.06 -7.47 -0.53
CA GLU A 306 -13.34 -7.02 -1.10
C GLU A 306 -13.27 -6.76 -2.61
N ASN A 307 -12.11 -6.38 -3.14
CA ASN A 307 -11.92 -6.09 -4.56
C ASN A 307 -11.95 -7.34 -5.45
N PHE A 308 -11.74 -8.51 -4.87
CA PHE A 308 -11.67 -9.78 -5.61
C PHE A 308 -12.96 -10.62 -5.47
N LYS A 309 -13.96 -10.15 -4.72
CA LYS A 309 -15.16 -10.94 -4.38
C LYS A 309 -16.07 -11.26 -5.59
N ASN A 310 -16.10 -10.37 -6.59
CA ASN A 310 -16.99 -10.47 -7.74
C ASN A 310 -16.44 -11.35 -8.86
N PHE A 311 -15.19 -11.80 -8.76
CA PHE A 311 -14.61 -12.66 -9.78
C PHE A 311 -15.21 -14.08 -9.72
N THR A 312 -15.45 -14.61 -10.92
CA THR A 312 -16.13 -15.88 -11.18
C THR A 312 -15.25 -16.81 -11.99
N GLU A 313 -15.78 -17.94 -12.48
CA GLU A 313 -15.07 -18.83 -13.41
C GLU A 313 -15.21 -18.38 -14.88
N ASP A 314 -16.05 -17.39 -15.17
CA ASP A 314 -16.24 -16.87 -16.53
C ASP A 314 -15.14 -15.86 -16.88
N VAL A 315 -14.30 -16.24 -17.84
CA VAL A 315 -13.21 -15.41 -18.37
C VAL A 315 -13.73 -14.05 -18.87
N VAL A 316 -14.85 -14.01 -19.58
CA VAL A 316 -15.39 -12.74 -20.12
C VAL A 316 -15.88 -11.83 -19.00
N GLU A 317 -16.60 -12.38 -18.01
CA GLU A 317 -17.05 -11.58 -16.86
C GLU A 317 -15.86 -11.12 -16.00
N ASN A 318 -14.85 -11.95 -15.81
CA ASN A 318 -13.63 -11.57 -15.09
C ASN A 318 -12.91 -10.40 -15.78
N ILE A 319 -12.80 -10.42 -17.12
CA ILE A 319 -12.22 -9.30 -17.85
C ILE A 319 -13.15 -8.06 -17.84
N ASN A 320 -14.48 -8.22 -17.72
CA ASN A 320 -15.38 -7.09 -17.47
C ASN A 320 -15.07 -6.43 -16.11
N HIS A 321 -14.90 -7.24 -15.06
CA HIS A 321 -14.51 -6.76 -13.73
C HIS A 321 -13.14 -6.08 -13.74
N ILE A 322 -12.17 -6.63 -14.46
CA ILE A 322 -10.85 -6.00 -14.68
C ILE A 322 -10.97 -4.68 -15.44
N THR A 323 -11.84 -4.59 -16.44
CA THR A 323 -12.07 -3.35 -17.19
C THR A 323 -12.71 -2.28 -16.29
N ALA A 324 -13.68 -2.67 -15.46
CA ALA A 324 -14.28 -1.79 -14.45
C ALA A 324 -13.22 -1.32 -13.44
N TRP A 325 -12.37 -2.24 -12.96
CA TRP A 325 -11.24 -1.93 -12.10
C TRP A 325 -10.31 -0.88 -12.74
N CYS A 326 -9.96 -1.05 -14.02
CA CYS A 326 -9.16 -0.07 -14.74
C CYS A 326 -9.83 1.32 -14.79
N LEU A 327 -11.16 1.38 -14.97
CA LEU A 327 -11.91 2.63 -14.98
C LEU A 327 -11.87 3.34 -13.61
N GLU A 328 -12.05 2.57 -12.53
CA GLU A 328 -12.04 3.07 -11.14
C GLU A 328 -10.68 3.66 -10.75
N HIS A 329 -9.60 3.14 -11.31
CA HIS A 329 -8.20 3.51 -10.98
C HIS A 329 -7.53 4.40 -12.03
N ASP A 330 -8.30 5.05 -12.91
CA ASP A 330 -7.81 5.94 -13.98
C ASP A 330 -6.85 5.28 -15.00
N LEU A 331 -6.89 3.95 -15.12
CA LEU A 331 -6.12 3.15 -16.09
C LEU A 331 -6.85 3.04 -17.43
N VAL A 332 -7.20 4.19 -18.02
CA VAL A 332 -8.12 4.28 -19.18
C VAL A 332 -7.59 3.53 -20.41
N MET A 333 -6.30 3.63 -20.71
CA MET A 333 -5.64 2.92 -21.82
C MET A 333 -5.74 1.40 -21.66
N GLN A 334 -5.44 0.89 -20.46
CA GLN A 334 -5.55 -0.52 -20.11
C GLN A 334 -7.00 -0.97 -20.21
N GLY A 335 -7.95 -0.18 -19.70
CA GLY A 335 -9.38 -0.47 -19.78
C GLY A 335 -9.87 -0.61 -21.22
N TYR A 336 -9.50 0.29 -22.13
CA TYR A 336 -9.84 0.14 -23.56
C TYR A 336 -9.21 -1.09 -24.19
N THR A 337 -7.97 -1.43 -23.80
CA THR A 337 -7.27 -2.61 -24.30
C THR A 337 -7.97 -3.89 -23.84
N PHE A 338 -8.26 -4.02 -22.54
CA PHE A 338 -9.01 -5.15 -22.00
C PHE A 338 -10.39 -5.26 -22.62
N LEU A 339 -11.15 -4.16 -22.70
CA LEU A 339 -12.49 -4.18 -23.28
C LEU A 339 -12.47 -4.66 -24.73
N ARG A 340 -11.55 -4.15 -25.55
CA ARG A 340 -11.42 -4.57 -26.95
C ARG A 340 -11.16 -6.06 -27.06
N GLU A 341 -10.15 -6.55 -26.34
CA GLU A 341 -9.79 -7.98 -26.39
C GLU A 341 -10.89 -8.86 -25.83
N ASN A 342 -11.66 -8.38 -24.85
CA ASN A 342 -12.77 -9.11 -24.26
C ASN A 342 -13.96 -9.22 -25.21
N ILE A 343 -14.29 -8.14 -25.94
CA ILE A 343 -15.34 -8.17 -26.96
C ILE A 343 -14.97 -9.20 -28.05
N ILE A 344 -13.71 -9.22 -28.50
CA ILE A 344 -13.24 -10.22 -29.47
C ILE A 344 -13.38 -11.63 -28.90
N THR A 345 -12.90 -11.88 -27.68
CA THR A 345 -13.02 -13.17 -27.01
C THR A 345 -14.48 -13.63 -26.92
N ALA A 346 -15.38 -12.76 -26.48
CA ALA A 346 -16.80 -13.09 -26.39
C ALA A 346 -17.44 -13.37 -27.76
N LEU A 347 -17.09 -12.60 -28.79
CA LEU A 347 -17.59 -12.84 -30.15
C LEU A 347 -17.05 -14.14 -30.75
N CYS A 348 -15.79 -14.52 -30.49
CA CYS A 348 -15.29 -15.84 -30.87
C CYS A 348 -16.12 -16.94 -30.20
N LEU A 349 -16.26 -16.89 -28.87
CA LEU A 349 -16.98 -17.90 -28.09
C LEU A 349 -18.45 -18.03 -28.49
N LEU A 350 -19.18 -16.90 -28.63
CA LEU A 350 -20.60 -16.91 -29.01
C LEU A 350 -20.83 -17.45 -30.43
N ASN A 351 -19.83 -17.35 -31.31
CA ASN A 351 -19.92 -17.80 -32.69
C ASN A 351 -19.22 -19.16 -32.93
N GLY A 352 -18.70 -19.81 -31.89
CA GLY A 352 -18.06 -21.13 -31.98
C GLY A 352 -16.65 -21.12 -32.58
N PHE A 353 -15.97 -19.97 -32.58
CA PHE A 353 -14.55 -19.88 -32.95
C PHE A 353 -13.66 -20.10 -31.73
N ASP A 354 -12.45 -20.61 -31.96
CA ASP A 354 -11.40 -20.66 -30.94
C ASP A 354 -10.95 -19.24 -30.59
N GLU A 355 -11.13 -18.84 -29.34
CA GLU A 355 -10.77 -17.52 -28.84
C GLU A 355 -9.26 -17.29 -28.74
N LYS A 356 -8.44 -18.34 -28.82
CA LYS A 356 -6.98 -18.30 -28.78
C LYS A 356 -6.34 -18.32 -30.17
N ASP A 357 -7.08 -18.72 -31.20
CA ASP A 357 -6.58 -18.73 -32.57
C ASP A 357 -6.45 -17.30 -33.12
N GLN A 358 -5.26 -16.96 -33.60
CA GLN A 358 -4.95 -15.61 -34.08
C GLN A 358 -5.80 -15.23 -35.30
N ASN A 359 -5.98 -16.16 -36.25
CA ASN A 359 -6.75 -15.89 -37.47
C ASN A 359 -8.23 -15.63 -37.15
N SER A 360 -8.80 -16.43 -36.25
CA SER A 360 -10.16 -16.26 -35.75
C SER A 360 -10.37 -14.89 -35.11
N ARG A 361 -9.43 -14.45 -34.25
CA ARG A 361 -9.47 -13.12 -33.61
C ARG A 361 -9.32 -11.98 -34.61
N GLU A 362 -8.42 -12.10 -35.57
CA GLU A 362 -8.22 -11.09 -36.63
C GLU A 362 -9.46 -10.96 -37.52
N LEU A 363 -10.10 -12.08 -37.86
CA LEU A 363 -11.35 -12.12 -38.62
C LEU A 363 -12.46 -11.34 -37.90
N GLN A 364 -12.62 -11.50 -36.58
CA GLN A 364 -13.62 -10.73 -35.82
C GLN A 364 -13.41 -9.21 -35.99
N GLY A 365 -12.15 -8.75 -35.96
CA GLY A 365 -11.80 -7.35 -36.17
C GLY A 365 -12.12 -6.86 -37.58
N LYS A 366 -11.79 -7.65 -38.61
CA LYS A 366 -12.10 -7.34 -40.01
C LYS A 366 -13.61 -7.25 -40.24
N ILE A 367 -14.38 -8.20 -39.72
CA ILE A 367 -15.86 -8.19 -39.77
C ILE A 367 -16.41 -6.95 -39.05
N ALA A 368 -15.88 -6.59 -37.88
CA ALA A 368 -16.31 -5.40 -37.15
C ALA A 368 -16.17 -4.13 -37.98
N THR A 369 -15.04 -3.96 -38.68
CA THR A 369 -14.82 -2.83 -39.59
C THR A 369 -15.80 -2.86 -40.77
N THR A 370 -16.00 -4.01 -41.41
CA THR A 370 -16.96 -4.19 -42.52
C THR A 370 -18.38 -3.78 -42.12
N ILE A 371 -18.86 -4.27 -40.99
CA ILE A 371 -20.22 -4.00 -40.49
C ILE A 371 -20.36 -2.54 -40.03
N ALA A 372 -19.35 -2.00 -39.33
CA ALA A 372 -19.44 -0.66 -38.76
C ALA A 372 -19.34 0.45 -39.81
N LEU A 373 -18.58 0.24 -40.88
CA LEU A 373 -18.44 1.17 -42.00
C LEU A 373 -19.41 0.90 -43.15
N GLU A 374 -20.26 -0.12 -43.01
CA GLU A 374 -21.27 -0.51 -44.01
C GLU A 374 -20.65 -0.70 -45.40
N ILE A 375 -19.50 -1.39 -45.43
CA ILE A 375 -18.72 -1.61 -46.65
C ILE A 375 -19.54 -2.49 -47.62
N PRO A 376 -19.73 -2.08 -48.89
CA PRO A 376 -20.39 -2.91 -49.90
C PRO A 376 -19.68 -4.25 -50.13
N GLU A 377 -20.44 -5.31 -50.40
CA GLU A 377 -19.93 -6.70 -50.53
C GLU A 377 -18.78 -6.85 -51.53
N ASP A 378 -18.86 -6.14 -52.66
CA ASP A 378 -17.82 -6.14 -53.70
C ASP A 378 -16.46 -5.66 -53.19
N LYS A 379 -16.46 -4.81 -52.15
CA LYS A 379 -15.28 -4.23 -51.51
C LYS A 379 -14.86 -4.92 -50.21
N TRP A 380 -15.49 -6.03 -49.84
CA TRP A 380 -15.05 -6.80 -48.67
C TRP A 380 -13.63 -7.33 -48.88
N ASN A 381 -12.86 -7.38 -47.79
CA ASN A 381 -11.57 -8.05 -47.75
C ASN A 381 -11.73 -9.54 -48.12
N ASP A 382 -10.74 -10.13 -48.80
CA ASP A 382 -10.81 -11.51 -49.30
C ASP A 382 -11.06 -12.55 -48.20
N GLU A 383 -10.49 -12.36 -47.02
CA GLU A 383 -10.77 -13.25 -45.88
C GLU A 383 -12.22 -13.10 -45.41
N VAL A 384 -12.75 -11.87 -45.32
CA VAL A 384 -14.15 -11.64 -44.95
C VAL A 384 -15.10 -12.26 -45.97
N LYS A 385 -14.76 -12.18 -47.27
CA LYS A 385 -15.54 -12.82 -48.36
C LYS A 385 -15.62 -14.34 -48.21
N GLN A 386 -14.57 -15.00 -47.71
CA GLN A 386 -14.61 -16.45 -47.45
C GLN A 386 -15.64 -16.84 -46.39
N TYR A 387 -15.99 -15.91 -45.48
CA TYR A 387 -16.99 -16.10 -44.43
C TYR A 387 -18.31 -15.37 -44.73
N ARG A 388 -18.64 -15.17 -46.02
CA ARG A 388 -19.83 -14.42 -46.47
C ARG A 388 -21.12 -14.80 -45.76
N ASP A 389 -21.45 -16.10 -45.74
CA ASP A 389 -22.70 -16.58 -45.15
C ASP A 389 -22.76 -16.32 -43.64
N PHE A 390 -21.61 -16.41 -42.97
CA PHE A 390 -21.49 -16.06 -41.56
C PHE A 390 -21.69 -14.56 -41.32
N VAL A 391 -21.15 -13.70 -42.18
CA VAL A 391 -21.37 -12.24 -42.10
C VAL A 391 -22.86 -11.91 -42.31
N TYR A 392 -23.54 -12.56 -43.24
CA TYR A 392 -24.99 -12.38 -43.41
C TYR A 392 -25.80 -12.87 -42.21
N LYS A 393 -25.40 -13.98 -41.59
CA LYS A 393 -26.00 -14.43 -40.33
C LYS A 393 -25.87 -13.35 -39.24
N ILE A 394 -24.69 -12.74 -39.10
CA ILE A 394 -24.50 -11.64 -38.15
C ILE A 394 -25.42 -10.46 -38.48
N LEU A 395 -25.50 -10.05 -39.75
CA LEU A 395 -26.35 -8.94 -40.19
C LEU A 395 -27.85 -9.19 -39.94
N SER A 396 -28.27 -10.45 -39.86
CA SER A 396 -29.65 -10.84 -39.51
C SER A 396 -29.96 -10.74 -38.02
N GLU A 397 -28.94 -10.64 -37.15
CA GLU A 397 -29.08 -10.59 -35.70
C GLU A 397 -28.72 -9.20 -35.15
N GLU A 398 -29.73 -8.37 -34.82
CA GLU A 398 -29.54 -6.98 -34.36
C GLU A 398 -28.57 -6.87 -33.18
N ALA A 399 -28.61 -7.82 -32.23
CA ALA A 399 -27.72 -7.85 -31.08
C ALA A 399 -26.25 -8.04 -31.49
N LEU A 400 -25.97 -8.94 -32.43
CA LEU A 400 -24.61 -9.16 -32.94
C LEU A 400 -24.13 -7.94 -33.73
N VAL A 401 -24.97 -7.35 -34.58
CA VAL A 401 -24.63 -6.11 -35.31
C VAL A 401 -24.19 -5.02 -34.35
N LYS A 402 -24.93 -4.82 -33.24
CA LYS A 402 -24.56 -3.85 -32.20
C LYS A 402 -23.20 -4.17 -31.57
N ALA A 403 -22.94 -5.44 -31.23
CA ALA A 403 -21.66 -5.86 -30.64
C ALA A 403 -20.46 -5.66 -31.59
N TYR A 404 -20.59 -5.96 -32.88
CA TYR A 404 -19.55 -5.68 -33.87
C TYR A 404 -19.34 -4.18 -34.09
N LYS A 405 -20.42 -3.38 -34.14
CA LYS A 405 -20.31 -1.91 -34.17
C LYS A 405 -19.60 -1.37 -32.92
N LEU A 406 -19.87 -1.94 -31.74
CA LEU A 406 -19.18 -1.61 -30.49
C LEU A 406 -17.69 -1.97 -30.53
N LEU A 407 -17.32 -3.16 -31.01
CA LEU A 407 -15.91 -3.56 -31.19
C LEU A 407 -15.13 -2.55 -32.03
N ASN A 408 -15.72 -2.10 -33.14
CA ASN A 408 -15.10 -1.10 -34.00
C ASN A 408 -14.94 0.26 -33.28
N LYS A 409 -15.98 0.72 -32.57
CA LYS A 409 -15.91 1.96 -31.76
C LYS A 409 -14.78 1.87 -30.73
N VAL A 410 -14.74 0.82 -29.91
CA VAL A 410 -13.71 0.61 -28.88
C VAL A 410 -12.32 0.56 -29.50
N SER A 411 -12.16 -0.10 -30.66
CA SER A 411 -10.88 -0.15 -31.39
C SER A 411 -10.40 1.23 -31.82
N ILE A 412 -11.29 2.10 -32.31
CA ILE A 412 -10.95 3.49 -32.67
C ILE A 412 -10.42 4.24 -31.44
N PHE A 413 -11.17 4.25 -30.33
CA PHE A 413 -10.74 4.96 -29.11
C PHE A 413 -9.42 4.42 -28.55
N ARG A 414 -9.24 3.10 -28.53
CA ARG A 414 -7.98 2.46 -28.11
C ARG A 414 -6.81 2.91 -28.98
N ASN A 415 -7.00 2.98 -30.30
CA ASN A 415 -5.95 3.41 -31.23
C ASN A 415 -5.62 4.90 -31.08
N GLU A 416 -6.60 5.77 -30.89
CA GLU A 416 -6.33 7.21 -30.64
C GLU A 416 -5.48 7.42 -29.38
N LEU A 417 -5.74 6.67 -28.30
CA LEU A 417 -4.89 6.67 -27.10
C LEU A 417 -3.48 6.15 -27.38
N ALA A 418 -3.37 5.06 -28.15
CA ALA A 418 -2.08 4.41 -28.45
C ALA A 418 -1.20 5.26 -29.37
N HIS A 419 -1.80 6.08 -30.22
CA HIS A 419 -1.12 7.00 -31.12
C HIS A 419 -0.89 8.40 -30.54
N CYS A 420 -1.20 8.62 -29.25
CA CYS A 420 -0.89 9.87 -28.54
C CYS A 420 -1.33 11.14 -29.29
N GLN A 421 -2.55 11.16 -29.85
CA GLN A 421 -3.14 12.30 -30.59
C GLN A 421 -2.53 12.60 -31.98
N TYR A 422 -1.50 11.87 -32.44
CA TYR A 422 -0.88 12.11 -33.76
C TYR A 422 -1.77 11.70 -34.96
N THR A 423 -2.89 10.99 -34.73
CA THR A 423 -3.79 10.46 -35.78
C THR A 423 -5.03 11.31 -36.06
N GLY A 424 -5.18 12.48 -35.43
CA GLY A 424 -6.00 13.56 -35.98
C GLY A 424 -7.44 13.72 -35.46
N LYS A 425 -7.83 13.08 -34.34
CA LYS A 425 -9.08 13.42 -33.63
C LYS A 425 -8.78 14.06 -32.29
N ASP A 426 -9.23 15.31 -32.12
CA ASP A 426 -9.16 16.02 -30.84
C ASP A 426 -10.28 15.55 -29.89
N ILE A 427 -10.04 14.42 -29.22
CA ILE A 427 -10.90 13.88 -28.17
C ILE A 427 -10.32 14.32 -26.83
N SER A 428 -11.11 15.05 -26.03
CA SER A 428 -10.66 15.46 -24.70
C SER A 428 -10.41 14.27 -23.78
N ALA A 429 -9.45 14.39 -22.85
CA ALA A 429 -9.10 13.35 -21.90
C ALA A 429 -10.31 12.80 -21.11
N GLU A 430 -11.20 13.69 -20.67
CA GLU A 430 -12.42 13.33 -19.92
C GLU A 430 -13.38 12.46 -20.76
N LYS A 431 -13.46 12.70 -22.07
CA LYS A 431 -14.34 11.92 -22.95
C LYS A 431 -13.89 10.47 -23.04
N PHE A 432 -12.59 10.16 -22.94
CA PHE A 432 -12.12 8.77 -22.94
C PHE A 432 -12.65 7.98 -21.75
N LYS A 433 -12.60 8.54 -20.54
CA LYS A 433 -13.10 7.86 -19.34
C LYS A 433 -14.62 7.63 -19.41
N ASN A 434 -15.38 8.66 -19.79
CA ASN A 434 -16.84 8.57 -19.92
C ASN A 434 -17.26 7.55 -20.99
N ARG A 435 -16.62 7.59 -22.17
CA ARG A 435 -16.90 6.63 -23.26
C ARG A 435 -16.50 5.21 -22.92
N LEU A 436 -15.39 5.00 -22.20
CA LEU A 436 -15.03 3.66 -21.71
C LEU A 436 -16.11 3.09 -20.80
N SER A 437 -16.63 3.89 -19.86
CA SER A 437 -17.73 3.47 -18.97
C SER A 437 -18.99 3.10 -19.76
N GLU A 438 -19.38 3.92 -20.73
CA GLU A 438 -20.54 3.65 -21.60
C GLU A 438 -20.36 2.37 -22.42
N HIS A 439 -19.22 2.22 -23.09
CA HIS A 439 -18.92 1.03 -23.90
C HIS A 439 -18.86 -0.24 -23.06
N LEU A 440 -18.28 -0.18 -21.85
CA LEU A 440 -18.27 -1.31 -20.93
C LEU A 440 -19.69 -1.71 -20.54
N LYS A 441 -20.56 -0.75 -20.17
CA LYS A 441 -21.97 -1.02 -19.85
C LYS A 441 -22.72 -1.62 -21.04
N GLU A 442 -22.50 -1.11 -22.24
CA GLU A 442 -23.09 -1.65 -23.47
C GLU A 442 -22.68 -3.10 -23.69
N PHE A 443 -21.39 -3.41 -23.53
CA PHE A 443 -20.87 -4.76 -23.70
C PHE A 443 -21.36 -5.74 -22.62
N VAL A 444 -21.32 -5.36 -21.34
CA VAL A 444 -21.82 -6.20 -20.23
C VAL A 444 -23.28 -6.57 -20.46
N ASN A 445 -24.12 -5.59 -20.84
CA ASN A 445 -25.53 -5.84 -21.14
C ASN A 445 -25.73 -6.78 -22.35
N PHE A 446 -24.90 -6.64 -23.38
CA PHE A 446 -24.92 -7.55 -24.53
C PHE A 446 -24.53 -8.96 -24.11
N TYR A 447 -23.42 -9.12 -23.41
CA TYR A 447 -22.87 -10.44 -23.08
C TYR A 447 -23.81 -11.24 -22.16
N GLN A 448 -24.32 -10.61 -21.09
CA GLN A 448 -25.23 -11.26 -20.15
C GLN A 448 -26.50 -11.81 -20.82
N LYS A 449 -27.04 -11.09 -21.81
CA LYS A 449 -28.25 -11.52 -22.55
C LYS A 449 -27.99 -12.67 -23.51
N ASN A 450 -26.77 -12.78 -24.05
CA ASN A 450 -26.45 -13.73 -25.12
C ASN A 450 -25.69 -14.97 -24.64
N LYS A 451 -24.97 -14.89 -23.51
CA LYS A 451 -24.30 -16.04 -22.89
C LYS A 451 -25.28 -17.16 -22.52
N LEU A 452 -26.50 -16.84 -22.09
CA LEU A 452 -27.50 -17.84 -21.71
C LEU A 452 -28.03 -18.68 -22.89
N ASN A 453 -27.84 -18.22 -24.13
CA ASN A 453 -28.32 -18.90 -25.33
C ASN A 453 -27.27 -19.85 -25.93
N SER A 454 -25.98 -19.68 -25.61
CA SER A 454 -24.89 -20.52 -26.13
C SER A 454 -24.71 -21.84 -25.38
N TYR A 455 -25.21 -21.97 -24.14
CA TYR A 455 -25.18 -23.23 -23.36
C TYR A 455 -26.42 -24.13 -23.58
N LYS A 456 -27.31 -23.77 -24.52
CA LYS A 456 -28.54 -24.51 -24.84
C LYS A 456 -28.51 -25.20 -26.22
N LYS A 457 -27.40 -25.10 -26.95
CA LYS A 457 -27.12 -25.87 -28.16
C LYS A 457 -26.00 -26.84 -27.84
#